data_AF-A0AAV1QGA3-F1
#
_entry.id   AF-A0AAV1QGA3-F1
#
_cell.length_a   1.000
_cell.length_b   1.000
_cell.length_c   1.000
_cell.angle_alpha   90.00
_cell.angle_beta   90.00
_cell.angle_gamma   90.00
#
_symmetry.space_group_name_H-M   'P 1'
#
loop_
_entity.id
_entity.type
_entity.pdbx_description
1 polymer ?
#
loop_
_entity_poly.entity_id
_entity_poly.type
_entity_poly.pdbx_seq_one_letter_code
_entity_poly.pdbx_strand_id
1 'polypeptide(L)'
;MAARDGSKDGDDSILEPLCFPEQSADDESSAPSAPSLQHRPSTELLVCLFCSEFEQKDVLLKHLLLQHKLVIADVKLIADLPKYMLYWKGRFLEQPVTDFCSVIKTNSTGPVEKQEDYFLLCDVLPEDRILRENLQQRRLEEVLEQQQKERDDSSFHRLCMFCSDEFSGNRSSLLNHMAREHSFSIGLPDNIVYCNDFLDTLQSKLDNLQCLYCERNLQR
;
A
#
# COMPACT_ATOMS: atom_id res chain seq x y z
N MET A 1 -49.40 9.41 -41.50
CA MET A 1 -48.64 10.62 -41.18
C MET A 1 -48.04 10.37 -39.80
N ALA A 2 -46.82 9.83 -39.64
CA ALA A 2 -45.50 10.50 -39.69
C ALA A 2 -45.49 11.79 -38.84
N ALA A 3 -44.65 12.06 -37.83
CA ALA A 3 -43.31 11.59 -37.37
C ALA A 3 -43.21 11.73 -35.81
N ARG A 4 -42.47 10.91 -35.02
CA ARG A 4 -41.04 11.00 -34.56
C ARG A 4 -40.60 12.42 -34.17
N ASP A 5 -40.02 12.71 -33.00
CA ASP A 5 -38.79 12.21 -32.31
C ASP A 5 -38.90 12.64 -30.82
N GLY A 6 -38.30 12.07 -29.76
CA GLY A 6 -37.05 11.34 -29.61
C GLY A 6 -36.26 11.99 -28.45
N SER A 7 -36.23 11.39 -27.26
CA SER A 7 -35.17 11.65 -26.27
C SER A 7 -34.81 10.33 -25.61
N LYS A 8 -33.61 9.87 -25.96
CA LYS A 8 -33.02 8.54 -25.73
C LYS A 8 -32.18 8.51 -24.45
N ASP A 9 -32.11 7.31 -23.89
CA ASP A 9 -30.95 6.61 -23.30
C ASP A 9 -30.17 7.37 -22.20
N GLY A 10 -30.07 6.92 -20.95
CA GLY A 10 -30.03 5.54 -20.49
C GLY A 10 -28.66 4.94 -20.77
N ASP A 11 -27.85 4.84 -19.71
CA ASP A 11 -26.52 4.21 -19.66
C ASP A 11 -25.33 5.13 -19.96
N ASP A 12 -24.58 5.47 -18.91
CA ASP A 12 -23.36 6.27 -19.01
C ASP A 12 -22.32 5.78 -17.97
N SER A 13 -22.28 4.45 -17.78
CA SER A 13 -21.14 3.75 -17.18
C SER A 13 -20.15 3.43 -18.29
N ILE A 14 -19.24 4.36 -18.58
CA ILE A 14 -18.08 4.11 -19.44
C ILE A 14 -17.12 3.21 -18.66
N LEU A 15 -17.36 1.90 -18.77
CA LEU A 15 -16.51 0.85 -18.22
C LEU A 15 -15.68 0.25 -19.35
N GLU A 16 -14.54 0.88 -19.63
CA GLU A 16 -13.40 0.14 -20.15
C GLU A 16 -12.18 0.51 -19.30
N PRO A 17 -11.66 -0.42 -18.47
CA PRO A 17 -10.37 -0.25 -17.82
C PRO A 17 -9.31 0.00 -18.89
N LEU A 18 -8.26 0.78 -18.56
CA LEU A 18 -7.07 0.87 -19.41
C LEU A 18 -6.48 -0.53 -19.62
N CYS A 19 -6.78 -1.17 -20.75
CA CYS A 19 -6.12 -2.38 -21.18
C CYS A 19 -4.77 -2.00 -21.77
N PHE A 20 -3.72 -2.15 -20.96
CA PHE A 20 -2.35 -2.06 -21.47
C PHE A 20 -2.04 -3.26 -22.37
N PRO A 21 -1.31 -3.08 -23.49
CA PRO A 21 -0.92 -4.18 -24.35
C PRO A 21 -0.13 -5.23 -23.56
N GLU A 22 -0.53 -6.50 -23.70
CA GLU A 22 0.20 -7.64 -23.17
C GLU A 22 1.56 -7.71 -23.89
N GLN A 23 2.65 -7.51 -23.15
CA GLN A 23 4.00 -7.77 -23.67
C GLN A 23 4.11 -9.27 -23.95
N SER A 24 4.37 -9.61 -25.21
CA SER A 24 4.69 -10.98 -25.63
C SER A 24 5.84 -11.52 -24.79
N ALA A 25 5.58 -12.65 -24.14
CA ALA A 25 6.52 -13.38 -23.31
C ALA A 25 7.62 -14.02 -24.18
N ASP A 26 8.68 -13.28 -24.45
CA ASP A 26 9.98 -13.80 -24.92
C ASP A 26 11.07 -12.77 -24.59
N ASP A 27 11.36 -12.57 -23.30
CA ASP A 27 12.68 -12.12 -22.82
C ASP A 27 12.75 -12.31 -21.29
N GLU A 28 13.41 -13.40 -20.87
CA GLU A 28 13.83 -13.62 -19.48
C GLU A 28 14.88 -12.57 -19.11
N SER A 29 14.48 -11.54 -18.36
CA SER A 29 15.25 -10.89 -17.27
C SER A 29 14.49 -9.66 -16.78
N SER A 30 14.11 -9.65 -15.50
CA SER A 30 13.52 -8.53 -14.72
C SER A 30 11.99 -8.48 -14.73
N ALA A 31 11.37 -9.21 -13.80
CA ALA A 31 9.95 -9.06 -13.48
C ALA A 31 9.70 -7.71 -12.76
N PRO A 32 8.78 -6.85 -13.23
CA PRO A 32 8.29 -5.75 -12.42
C PRO A 32 7.19 -6.28 -11.50
N SER A 33 7.45 -6.17 -10.20
CA SER A 33 6.47 -6.39 -9.14
C SER A 33 5.23 -5.54 -9.40
N ALA A 34 4.03 -6.13 -9.27
CA ALA A 34 2.77 -5.39 -9.27
C ALA A 34 2.87 -4.18 -8.32
N PRO A 35 2.32 -3.00 -8.69
CA PRO A 35 2.39 -1.84 -7.83
C PRO A 35 1.42 -2.08 -6.67
N SER A 36 1.95 -2.60 -5.56
CA SER A 36 1.40 -2.27 -4.26
C SER A 36 1.24 -0.76 -4.23
N LEU A 37 0.10 -0.27 -3.75
CA LEU A 37 -0.08 1.12 -3.33
C LEU A 37 1.00 1.44 -2.30
N GLN A 38 2.19 1.78 -2.78
CA GLN A 38 3.30 2.23 -1.98
C GLN A 38 2.91 3.65 -1.61
N HIS A 39 2.32 3.74 -0.42
CA HIS A 39 2.56 4.86 0.47
C HIS A 39 3.96 5.38 0.19
N ARG A 40 4.06 6.69 -0.06
CA ARG A 40 5.29 7.49 0.00
C ARG A 40 6.24 6.83 1.01
N PRO A 41 7.54 6.62 0.73
CA PRO A 41 8.45 6.11 1.75
C PRO A 41 8.55 7.17 2.83
N SER A 42 7.59 7.15 3.76
CA SER A 42 7.75 7.68 5.08
C SER A 42 8.91 6.86 5.61
N THR A 43 10.06 7.51 5.75
CA THR A 43 11.22 6.97 6.45
C THR A 43 10.81 6.82 7.92
N GLU A 44 9.87 5.93 8.19
CA GLU A 44 9.36 5.62 9.52
C GLU A 44 10.48 4.88 10.23
N LEU A 45 11.10 5.61 11.15
CA LEU A 45 12.08 5.05 12.06
C LEU A 45 11.34 4.13 13.03
N LEU A 46 11.79 2.89 13.08
CA LEU A 46 11.25 1.87 13.96
C LEU A 46 12.20 1.68 15.14
N VAL A 47 11.63 1.39 16.30
CA VAL A 47 12.40 1.13 17.52
C VAL A 47 12.62 -0.36 17.69
N CYS A 48 13.82 -0.76 18.09
CA CYS A 48 14.08 -2.14 18.49
C CYS A 48 13.20 -2.58 19.68
N LEU A 49 12.86 -3.86 19.67
CA LEU A 49 12.02 -4.54 20.67
C LEU A 49 12.75 -4.71 22.01
N PHE A 50 14.08 -4.79 21.98
CA PHE A 50 14.91 -5.11 23.14
C PHE A 50 15.85 -3.98 23.57
N CYS A 51 16.14 -3.04 22.68
CA CYS A 51 17.06 -1.94 22.94
C CYS A 51 16.49 -0.59 22.47
N SER A 52 17.28 0.47 22.63
CA SER A 52 16.90 1.84 22.30
C SER A 52 17.38 2.30 20.93
N GLU A 53 17.75 1.38 20.03
CA GLU A 53 18.12 1.73 18.65
C GLU A 53 16.89 2.07 17.80
N PHE A 54 17.05 3.08 16.94
CA PHE A 54 16.04 3.59 16.03
C PHE A 54 16.57 3.54 14.61
N GLU A 55 15.96 2.72 13.76
CA GLU A 55 16.49 2.45 12.43
C GLU A 55 15.37 2.29 11.39
N GLN A 56 15.74 2.39 10.12
CA GLN A 56 14.84 2.03 9.02
C GLN A 56 14.54 0.53 9.03
N LYS A 57 13.40 0.14 8.46
CA LYS A 57 12.87 -1.23 8.47
C LYS A 57 13.94 -2.31 8.24
N ASP A 58 14.64 -2.27 7.11
CA ASP A 58 15.54 -3.37 6.73
C ASP A 58 16.80 -3.43 7.61
N VAL A 59 17.28 -2.26 8.05
CA VAL A 59 18.40 -2.16 9.00
C VAL A 59 17.99 -2.71 10.36
N LEU A 60 16.78 -2.39 10.81
CA LEU A 60 16.24 -2.89 12.07
C LEU A 60 16.03 -4.41 12.06
N LEU A 61 15.48 -4.97 10.98
CA LEU A 61 15.30 -6.43 10.87
C LEU A 61 16.64 -7.17 10.90
N LYS A 62 17.67 -6.60 10.26
CA LYS A 62 19.04 -7.12 10.34
C LYS A 62 19.61 -7.02 11.76
N HIS A 63 19.36 -5.90 12.46
CA HIS A 63 19.76 -5.72 13.85
C HIS A 63 19.10 -6.79 14.75
N LEU A 64 17.79 -7.01 14.63
CA LEU A 64 17.05 -8.02 15.41
C LEU A 64 17.62 -9.43 15.20
N LEU A 65 17.94 -9.78 13.94
CA LEU A 65 18.52 -11.07 13.60
C LEU A 65 19.91 -11.25 14.22
N LEU A 66 20.79 -10.26 14.08
CA LEU A 66 22.21 -10.41 14.46
C LEU A 66 22.45 -10.21 15.96
N GLN A 67 21.79 -9.22 16.57
CA GLN A 67 22.03 -8.87 17.98
C GLN A 67 21.08 -9.59 18.93
N HIS A 68 19.85 -9.87 18.50
CA HIS A 68 18.80 -10.43 19.35
C HIS A 68 18.34 -11.82 18.92
N LYS A 69 18.89 -12.37 17.84
CA LYS A 69 18.53 -13.69 17.28
C LYS A 69 17.03 -13.83 17.02
N LEU A 70 16.33 -12.72 16.80
CA LEU A 70 14.89 -12.67 16.55
C LEU A 70 14.61 -12.49 15.06
N VAL A 71 13.70 -13.30 14.54
CA VAL A 71 13.19 -13.23 13.17
C VAL A 71 11.69 -13.01 13.21
N ILE A 72 11.20 -12.03 12.47
CA ILE A 72 9.77 -11.80 12.26
C ILE A 72 9.41 -12.35 10.87
N ALA A 73 8.52 -13.33 10.82
CA ALA A 73 8.06 -13.91 9.56
C ALA A 73 7.15 -12.95 8.79
N ASP A 74 7.24 -13.02 7.46
CA ASP A 74 6.34 -12.35 6.52
C ASP A 74 6.03 -10.89 6.87
N VAL A 75 7.08 -10.11 7.18
CA VAL A 75 6.96 -8.69 7.58
C VAL A 75 6.16 -7.87 6.57
N LYS A 76 6.23 -8.23 5.29
CA LYS A 76 5.47 -7.60 4.20
C LYS A 76 3.95 -7.72 4.33
N LEU A 77 3.45 -8.70 5.10
CA LEU A 77 2.03 -8.93 5.33
C LEU A 77 1.51 -8.19 6.58
N ILE A 78 2.38 -7.54 7.35
CA ILE A 78 1.99 -6.77 8.53
C ILE A 78 1.43 -5.42 8.06
N ALA A 79 0.15 -5.19 8.33
CA ALA A 79 -0.57 -4.01 7.84
C ALA A 79 -0.04 -2.67 8.39
N ASP A 80 0.45 -2.67 9.64
CA ASP A 80 1.03 -1.53 10.35
C ASP A 80 2.22 -2.00 11.20
N LEU A 81 3.42 -1.90 10.64
CA LEU A 81 4.64 -2.37 11.29
C LEU A 81 5.03 -1.56 12.53
N PRO A 82 4.94 -0.22 12.55
CA PRO A 82 5.20 0.56 13.78
C PRO A 82 4.35 0.12 14.97
N LYS A 83 3.03 -0.02 14.79
CA LYS A 83 2.14 -0.47 15.88
C LYS A 83 2.43 -1.92 16.29
N TYR A 84 2.74 -2.79 15.33
CA TYR A 84 3.16 -4.16 15.58
C TYR A 84 4.42 -4.22 16.46
N MET A 85 5.44 -3.44 16.14
CA MET A 85 6.69 -3.37 16.90
C MET A 85 6.46 -2.82 18.31
N LEU A 86 5.63 -1.79 18.45
CA LEU A 86 5.30 -1.22 19.75
C LEU A 86 4.60 -2.22 20.66
N TYR A 87 3.66 -3.00 20.12
CA TYR A 87 2.95 -4.05 20.86
C TYR A 87 3.93 -5.09 21.40
N TRP A 88 4.76 -5.67 20.53
CA TRP A 88 5.70 -6.72 20.92
C TRP A 88 6.79 -6.22 21.87
N LYS A 89 7.22 -4.96 21.72
CA LYS A 89 8.12 -4.32 22.68
C LYS A 89 7.53 -4.31 24.10
N GLY A 90 6.24 -4.01 24.23
CA GLY A 90 5.53 -4.11 25.51
C GLY A 90 5.46 -5.54 26.04
N ARG A 91 5.04 -6.48 25.18
CA ARG A 91 4.85 -7.89 25.58
C ARG A 91 6.15 -8.58 26.02
N PHE A 92 7.27 -8.30 25.35
CA PHE A 92 8.59 -8.83 25.72
C PHE A 92 9.19 -8.24 27.00
N LEU A 93 8.62 -7.14 27.53
CA LEU A 93 8.98 -6.64 28.86
C LEU A 93 8.25 -7.39 29.97
N GLU A 94 7.09 -7.98 29.67
CA GLU A 94 6.24 -8.65 30.66
C GLU A 94 6.60 -10.13 30.84
N GLN A 95 6.91 -10.83 29.74
CA GLN A 95 7.19 -12.26 29.72
C GLN A 95 8.36 -12.56 28.77
N PRO A 96 9.11 -13.65 29.00
CA PRO A 96 10.24 -14.00 28.17
C PRO A 96 9.82 -14.33 26.74
N VAL A 97 10.69 -14.02 25.77
CA VAL A 97 10.44 -14.23 24.33
C VAL A 97 10.10 -15.68 23.97
N THR A 98 10.56 -16.66 24.76
CA THR A 98 10.31 -18.09 24.56
C THR A 98 8.84 -18.47 24.65
N ASP A 99 8.04 -17.66 25.35
CA ASP A 99 6.61 -17.94 25.54
C ASP A 99 5.79 -17.51 24.31
N PHE A 100 6.38 -16.64 23.48
CA PHE A 100 5.73 -16.02 22.33
C PHE A 100 6.41 -16.29 21.00
N CYS A 101 7.52 -17.02 20.99
CA CYS A 101 8.30 -17.28 19.78
C CYS A 101 8.57 -18.78 19.65
N SER A 102 8.55 -19.28 18.42
CA SER A 102 9.05 -20.61 18.12
C SER A 102 10.58 -20.60 18.17
N VAL A 103 11.20 -21.60 18.82
CA VAL A 103 12.66 -21.69 18.93
C VAL A 103 13.23 -22.53 17.80
N ILE A 104 14.12 -21.96 17.01
CA ILE A 104 14.87 -22.63 15.95
C ILE A 104 16.29 -22.85 16.43
N LYS A 105 16.69 -24.11 16.59
CA LYS A 105 18.06 -24.47 16.95
C LYS A 105 18.91 -24.66 15.71
N THR A 106 19.89 -23.80 15.53
CA THR A 106 20.87 -23.95 14.44
C THR A 106 21.99 -24.90 14.89
N ASN A 107 22.51 -25.68 13.93
CA ASN A 107 23.60 -26.63 14.17
C ASN A 107 23.27 -27.72 15.21
N SER A 108 22.04 -28.22 15.20
CA SER A 108 21.51 -29.21 16.16
C SER A 108 22.31 -30.53 16.23
N THR A 109 23.07 -30.86 15.18
CA THR A 109 23.95 -32.04 15.11
C THR A 109 25.43 -31.75 15.39
N GLY A 110 25.79 -30.48 15.63
CA GLY A 110 27.17 -30.05 15.88
C GLY A 110 27.54 -29.97 17.37
N PRO A 111 28.81 -29.60 17.67
CA PRO A 111 29.29 -29.40 19.04
C PRO A 111 28.42 -28.38 19.79
N VAL A 112 28.15 -28.64 21.07
CA VAL A 112 27.26 -27.82 21.93
C VAL A 112 27.66 -26.34 21.93
N GLU A 113 28.97 -26.05 21.86
CA GLU A 113 29.53 -24.69 21.83
C GLU A 113 29.13 -23.86 20.59
N LYS A 114 28.63 -24.50 19.52
CA LYS A 114 28.21 -23.85 18.27
C LYS A 114 26.70 -23.90 18.04
N GLN A 115 25.93 -24.41 19.01
CA GLN A 115 24.48 -24.42 18.92
C GLN A 115 23.95 -23.04 19.31
N GLU A 116 23.14 -22.44 18.43
CA GLU A 116 22.50 -21.17 18.71
C GLU A 116 20.99 -21.28 18.54
N ASP A 117 20.27 -20.72 19.50
CA ASP A 117 18.82 -20.62 19.49
C ASP A 117 18.42 -19.29 18.84
N TYR A 118 17.58 -19.39 17.81
CA TYR A 118 16.91 -18.26 17.16
C TYR A 118 15.42 -18.28 17.53
N PHE A 119 14.84 -17.11 17.69
CA PHE A 119 13.43 -16.93 18.04
C PHE A 119 12.67 -16.48 16.80
N LEU A 120 11.65 -17.23 16.40
CA LEU A 120 10.79 -16.93 15.27
C LEU A 120 9.41 -16.47 15.75
N LEU A 121 9.05 -15.26 15.35
CA LEU A 121 7.73 -14.67 15.56
C LEU A 121 6.92 -14.76 14.26
N CYS A 122 5.82 -15.52 14.28
CA CYS A 122 5.02 -15.81 13.08
C CYS A 122 3.54 -15.99 13.39
N ASP A 123 2.73 -15.93 12.34
CA ASP A 123 1.27 -16.04 12.33
C ASP A 123 0.72 -17.44 12.66
N VAL A 124 1.58 -18.46 12.74
CA VAL A 124 1.21 -19.76 13.30
C VAL A 124 0.92 -19.65 14.80
N LEU A 125 1.50 -18.64 15.46
CA LEU A 125 1.30 -18.39 16.89
C LEU A 125 0.00 -17.59 17.10
N PRO A 126 -0.85 -17.98 18.07
CA PRO A 126 -2.20 -17.44 18.19
C PRO A 126 -2.21 -15.94 18.48
N GLU A 127 -1.34 -15.44 19.36
CA GLU A 127 -1.27 -14.01 19.72
C GLU A 127 -0.77 -13.15 18.55
N ASP A 128 0.26 -13.62 17.84
CA ASP A 128 0.79 -12.91 16.66
C ASP A 128 -0.24 -12.87 15.52
N ARG A 129 -0.96 -13.98 15.29
CA ARG A 129 -2.03 -14.05 14.30
C ARG A 129 -3.13 -13.04 14.59
N ILE A 130 -3.65 -13.05 15.82
CA ILE A 130 -4.72 -12.14 16.25
C ILE A 130 -4.26 -10.69 16.13
N LEU A 131 -3.01 -10.38 16.51
CA LEU A 131 -2.47 -9.03 16.37
C LEU A 131 -2.43 -8.58 14.91
N ARG A 132 -1.92 -9.42 14.00
CA ARG A 132 -1.85 -9.11 12.57
C ARG A 132 -3.24 -8.90 11.98
N GLU A 133 -4.18 -9.79 12.30
CA GLU A 133 -5.60 -9.69 11.89
C GLU A 133 -6.22 -8.37 12.39
N ASN A 134 -6.02 -8.02 13.67
CA ASN A 134 -6.53 -6.77 14.24
C ASN A 134 -5.94 -5.53 13.55
N LEU A 135 -4.63 -5.51 13.28
CA LEU A 135 -3.99 -4.40 12.59
C LEU A 135 -4.51 -4.27 11.15
N GLN A 136 -4.73 -5.40 10.47
CA GLN A 136 -5.29 -5.42 9.13
C GLN A 136 -6.75 -4.93 9.12
N GLN A 137 -7.57 -5.41 10.06
CA GLN A 137 -8.96 -4.99 10.19
C GLN A 137 -9.06 -3.49 10.46
N ARG A 138 -8.27 -2.96 11.40
CA ARG A 138 -8.24 -1.53 11.69
C ARG A 138 -7.87 -0.69 10.47
N ARG A 139 -6.85 -1.09 9.73
CA ARG A 139 -6.46 -0.39 8.49
C ARG A 139 -7.58 -0.41 7.46
N LEU A 140 -8.29 -1.54 7.34
CA LEU A 140 -9.44 -1.64 6.44
C LEU A 140 -10.57 -0.70 6.86
N GLU A 141 -10.90 -0.66 8.14
CA GLU A 141 -11.90 0.25 8.70
C GLU A 141 -11.54 1.72 8.43
N GLU A 142 -10.29 2.12 8.69
CA GLU A 142 -9.77 3.46 8.40
C GLU A 142 -9.90 3.83 6.91
N VAL A 143 -9.57 2.91 6.01
CA VAL A 143 -9.69 3.11 4.55
C VAL A 143 -11.14 3.24 4.11
N LEU A 144 -12.05 2.42 4.67
CA LEU A 144 -13.48 2.48 4.37
C LEU A 144 -14.12 3.78 4.88
N GLU A 145 -13.74 4.22 6.08
CA GLU A 145 -14.19 5.50 6.63
C GLU A 145 -13.72 6.67 5.74
N GLN A 146 -12.45 6.65 5.34
CA GLN A 146 -11.92 7.66 4.41
C GLN A 146 -12.64 7.63 3.07
N GLN A 147 -12.91 6.44 2.51
CA GLN A 147 -13.66 6.32 1.26
C GLN A 147 -15.05 6.95 1.38
N GLN A 148 -15.78 6.67 2.46
CA GLN A 148 -17.11 7.22 2.68
C GLN A 148 -17.07 8.74 2.85
N LYS A 149 -16.10 9.24 3.64
CA LYS A 149 -15.88 10.67 3.81
C LYS A 149 -15.66 11.39 2.48
N GLU A 150 -14.88 10.80 1.58
CA GLU A 150 -14.60 11.40 0.26
C GLU A 150 -15.78 11.29 -0.71
N ARG A 151 -16.68 10.31 -0.54
CA ARG A 151 -17.95 10.23 -1.29
C ARG A 151 -18.92 11.33 -0.86
N ASP A 152 -18.98 11.59 0.43
CA ASP A 152 -19.88 12.60 1.01
C ASP A 152 -19.29 14.02 0.94
N ASP A 153 -18.01 14.15 0.57
CA ASP A 153 -17.34 15.44 0.42
C ASP A 153 -17.91 16.24 -0.76
N SER A 154 -18.40 17.44 -0.44
CA SER A 154 -18.90 18.44 -1.38
C SER A 154 -18.00 19.68 -1.45
N SER A 155 -16.86 19.67 -0.76
CA SER A 155 -15.89 20.77 -0.72
C SER A 155 -14.73 20.58 -1.69
N PHE A 156 -14.76 19.52 -2.50
CA PHE A 156 -13.73 19.26 -3.50
C PHE A 156 -13.68 20.40 -4.52
N HIS A 157 -12.47 20.88 -4.79
CA HIS A 157 -12.23 21.93 -5.75
C HIS A 157 -10.86 21.76 -6.39
N ARG A 158 -10.83 21.58 -7.72
CA ARG A 158 -9.59 21.37 -8.48
C ARG A 158 -9.76 21.68 -9.97
N LEU A 159 -8.69 22.14 -10.60
CA LEU A 159 -8.58 22.25 -12.05
C LEU A 159 -8.24 20.87 -12.66
N CYS A 160 -8.74 20.61 -13.87
CA CYS A 160 -8.28 19.46 -14.64
C CYS A 160 -6.80 19.62 -15.02
N MET A 161 -6.05 18.52 -14.99
CA MET A 161 -4.62 18.55 -15.31
C MET A 161 -4.34 18.61 -16.82
N PHE A 162 -5.34 18.33 -17.65
CA PHE A 162 -5.22 18.23 -19.10
C PHE A 162 -5.91 19.37 -19.86
N CYS A 163 -6.77 20.15 -19.19
CA CYS A 163 -7.48 21.28 -19.77
C CYS A 163 -7.61 22.43 -18.76
N SER A 164 -8.31 23.51 -19.12
CA SER A 164 -8.50 24.68 -18.25
C SER A 164 -9.82 24.67 -17.48
N ASP A 165 -10.53 23.53 -17.45
CA ASP A 165 -11.81 23.41 -16.78
C ASP A 165 -11.65 23.25 -15.26
N GLU A 166 -12.54 23.92 -14.53
CA GLU A 166 -12.57 23.94 -13.07
C GLU A 166 -13.74 23.13 -12.53
N PHE A 167 -13.45 22.24 -11.58
CA PHE A 167 -14.43 21.36 -10.97
C PHE A 167 -14.58 21.69 -9.49
N SER A 168 -15.81 21.87 -9.05
CA SER A 168 -16.18 22.06 -7.64
C SER A 168 -17.31 21.11 -7.24
N GLY A 169 -17.44 20.84 -5.94
CA GLY A 169 -18.46 19.95 -5.39
C GLY A 169 -17.87 18.59 -5.06
N ASN A 170 -18.17 17.57 -5.86
CA ASN A 170 -17.69 16.21 -5.65
C ASN A 170 -16.58 15.85 -6.65
N ARG A 171 -15.61 15.05 -6.19
CA ARG A 171 -14.50 14.54 -7.01
C ARG A 171 -14.92 13.76 -8.26
N SER A 172 -16.11 13.14 -8.23
CA SER A 172 -16.65 12.37 -9.36
C SER A 172 -16.78 13.20 -10.63
N SER A 173 -17.11 14.49 -10.51
CA SER A 173 -17.22 15.40 -11.64
C SER A 173 -15.90 15.51 -12.42
N LEU A 174 -14.78 15.70 -11.72
CA LEU A 174 -13.46 15.79 -12.33
C LEU A 174 -13.05 14.45 -12.96
N LEU A 175 -13.19 13.35 -12.23
CA LEU A 175 -12.77 12.03 -12.70
C LEU A 175 -13.57 11.56 -13.92
N ASN A 176 -14.89 11.82 -13.93
CA ASN A 176 -15.74 11.51 -15.08
C ASN A 176 -15.39 12.38 -16.29
N HIS A 177 -15.05 13.66 -16.08
CA HIS A 177 -14.54 14.53 -17.14
C HIS A 177 -13.22 14.00 -17.73
N MET A 178 -12.26 13.63 -16.87
CA MET A 178 -10.99 13.05 -17.31
C MET A 178 -11.18 11.78 -18.15
N ALA A 179 -12.13 10.93 -17.76
CA ALA A 179 -12.47 9.73 -18.53
C ALA A 179 -13.11 10.05 -19.90
N ARG A 180 -14.02 11.04 -19.95
CA ARG A 180 -14.80 11.37 -21.16
C ARG A 180 -14.03 12.23 -22.17
N GLU A 181 -13.43 13.32 -21.71
CA GLU A 181 -12.81 14.33 -22.58
C GLU A 181 -11.34 14.04 -22.87
N HIS A 182 -10.65 13.33 -21.97
CA HIS A 182 -9.23 13.02 -22.10
C HIS A 182 -8.93 11.53 -22.26
N SER A 183 -9.97 10.68 -22.33
CA SER A 183 -9.83 9.22 -22.38
C SER A 183 -8.93 8.67 -21.27
N PHE A 184 -8.90 9.36 -20.12
CA PHE A 184 -8.04 9.04 -19.00
C PHE A 184 -8.89 8.47 -17.86
N SER A 185 -9.10 7.14 -17.92
CA SER A 185 -9.89 6.39 -16.94
C SER A 185 -8.98 5.67 -15.95
N ILE A 186 -9.10 6.01 -14.66
CA ILE A 186 -8.36 5.37 -13.56
C ILE A 186 -9.25 4.39 -12.77
N GLY A 187 -10.54 4.33 -13.11
CA GLY A 187 -11.55 3.56 -12.40
C GLY A 187 -12.70 4.43 -11.91
N LEU A 188 -13.64 3.81 -11.20
CA LEU A 188 -14.83 4.49 -10.70
C LEU A 188 -14.44 5.50 -9.59
N PRO A 189 -14.99 6.73 -9.62
CA PRO A 189 -14.74 7.74 -8.58
C PRO A 189 -15.00 7.25 -7.16
N ASP A 190 -15.96 6.34 -7.02
CA ASP A 190 -16.34 5.76 -5.74
C ASP A 190 -15.31 4.77 -5.19
N ASN A 191 -14.50 4.15 -6.04
CA ASN A 191 -13.54 3.14 -5.65
C ASN A 191 -12.14 3.71 -5.38
N ILE A 192 -11.93 4.99 -5.69
CA ILE A 192 -10.66 5.68 -5.39
C ILE A 192 -10.72 6.19 -3.95
N VAL A 193 -9.69 5.88 -3.17
CA VAL A 193 -9.49 6.37 -1.80
C VAL A 193 -8.21 7.21 -1.77
N TYR A 194 -8.18 8.27 -0.97
CA TYR A 194 -7.09 9.26 -0.96
C TYR A 194 -6.98 9.96 -2.33
N CYS A 195 -8.14 10.34 -2.90
CA CYS A 195 -8.20 10.90 -4.26
C CYS A 195 -7.36 12.18 -4.41
N ASN A 196 -7.33 13.05 -3.39
CA ASN A 196 -6.51 14.26 -3.44
C ASN A 196 -5.01 13.95 -3.53
N ASP A 197 -4.52 13.06 -2.66
CA ASP A 197 -3.11 12.64 -2.65
C ASP A 197 -2.72 11.94 -3.96
N PHE A 198 -3.64 11.13 -4.50
CA PHE A 198 -3.48 10.49 -5.80
C PHE A 198 -3.35 11.53 -6.92
N LEU A 199 -4.27 12.50 -6.97
CA LEU A 199 -4.25 13.55 -7.98
C LEU A 199 -3.03 14.47 -7.83
N ASP A 200 -2.58 14.76 -6.62
CA ASP A 200 -1.35 15.52 -6.35
C ASP A 200 -0.12 14.77 -6.86
N THR A 201 -0.05 13.47 -6.58
CA THR A 201 1.02 12.61 -7.08
C THR A 201 1.01 12.56 -8.60
N LEU A 202 -0.16 12.38 -9.22
CA LEU A 202 -0.32 12.36 -10.67
C LEU A 202 0.12 13.68 -11.30
N GLN A 203 -0.33 14.81 -10.76
CA GLN A 203 0.04 16.13 -11.22
C GLN A 203 1.56 16.34 -11.10
N SER A 204 2.16 15.95 -9.97
CA SER A 204 3.61 16.06 -9.79
C SER A 204 4.39 15.22 -10.81
N LYS A 205 3.91 14.04 -11.20
CA LYS A 205 4.54 13.22 -12.24
C LYS A 205 4.44 13.88 -13.62
N LEU A 206 3.28 14.45 -13.95
CA LEU A 206 3.06 15.18 -15.20
C LEU A 206 3.93 16.44 -15.28
N ASP A 207 4.01 17.22 -14.20
CA ASP A 207 4.83 18.43 -14.11
C ASP A 207 6.33 18.11 -14.28
N ASN A 208 6.77 16.95 -13.79
CA ASN A 208 8.14 16.44 -13.98
C ASN A 208 8.37 15.77 -15.35
N LEU A 209 7.38 15.77 -16.25
CA LEU A 209 7.41 15.09 -17.55
C LEU A 209 7.76 13.60 -17.41
N GLN A 210 7.32 12.97 -16.32
CA GLN A 210 7.49 11.56 -16.08
C GLN A 210 6.36 10.78 -16.77
N CYS A 211 6.72 9.84 -17.64
CA CYS A 211 5.74 8.99 -18.29
C CYS A 211 5.05 8.08 -17.27
N LEU A 212 3.71 8.08 -17.25
CA LEU A 212 2.91 7.26 -16.31
C LEU A 212 2.98 5.76 -16.60
N TYR A 213 3.40 5.36 -17.81
CA TYR A 213 3.49 3.95 -18.21
C TYR A 213 4.85 3.33 -17.89
N CYS A 214 5.94 3.98 -18.31
CA CYS A 214 7.29 3.43 -18.18
C CYS A 214 8.11 4.08 -17.06
N GLU A 215 7.53 5.03 -16.32
CA GLU A 215 8.12 5.79 -15.21
C GLU A 215 9.45 6.51 -15.54
N ARG A 216 9.78 6.62 -16.84
CA ARG A 216 10.95 7.35 -17.33
C ARG A 216 10.60 8.81 -17.54
N ASN A 217 11.56 9.68 -17.21
CA ASN A 217 11.47 11.10 -17.53
C ASN A 217 11.67 11.29 -19.03
N LEU A 218 10.80 12.07 -19.65
CA LEU A 218 10.99 12.55 -21.01
C LEU A 218 12.08 13.63 -20.98
N GLN A 219 13.34 13.21 -21.11
CA GLN A 219 14.44 14.14 -21.39
C GLN A 219 14.24 14.75 -22.79
N ARG A 220 14.37 16.08 -22.89
CA ARG A 220 14.47 16.80 -24.16
C ARG A 220 15.77 16.46 -24.88
#